data_AF-A0A496YRW1-F1
#
_entry.id   AF-A0A496YRW1-F1
#
_cell.length_a   1.000
_cell.length_b   1.000
_cell.length_c   1.000
_cell.angle_alpha   90.00
_cell.angle_beta   90.00
_cell.angle_gamma   90.00
#
_symmetry.space_group_name_H-M   'P 1'
#
loop_
_entity.id
_entity.type
_entity.pdbx_description
1 polymer ?
#
loop_
_entity_poly.entity_id
_entity_poly.type
_entity_poly.pdbx_seq_one_letter_code
_entity_poly.pdbx_strand_id
1 'polypeptide(L)' 'MAVPKKNQLVGLDIGSYSIKLVEIDNSKKGMILKNFGTIGL' A
#
# COMPACT_ATOMS: atom_id res chain seq x y z
N MET A 1 16.88 0.29 5.09
CA MET A 1 16.87 -0.15 3.68
C MET A 1 16.13 0.89 2.86
N ALA A 2 16.77 1.46 1.84
CA ALA A 2 16.07 2.35 0.90
C ALA A 2 15.27 1.48 -0.06
N VAL A 3 13.94 1.64 -0.08
CA VAL A 3 13.10 0.96 -1.06
C VAL A 3 13.25 1.72 -2.39
N PRO A 4 13.73 1.08 -3.47
CA PRO A 4 13.88 1.75 -4.75
C PRO A 4 12.54 2.36 -5.18
N LYS A 5 12.53 3.57 -5.73
CA LYS A 5 11.29 4.28 -6.15
C LYS A 5 10.46 3.50 -7.18
N LYS A 6 11.12 2.58 -7.91
CA LYS A 6 10.49 1.63 -8.85
C LYS A 6 9.74 0.48 -8.15
N ASN A 7 10.00 0.26 -6.86
CA ASN A 7 9.41 -0.77 -6.02
C ASN A 7 8.53 -0.11 -4.96
N GLN A 8 7.48 0.61 -5.40
CA GLN A 8 6.50 1.18 -4.48
C GLN A 8 5.97 0.08 -3.56
N LEU A 9 5.81 0.38 -2.26
CA LEU A 9 5.28 -0.60 -1.32
C LEU A 9 3.81 -0.82 -1.62
N VAL A 10 3.45 -2.06 -1.91
CA VAL A 10 2.05 -2.47 -2.08
C VAL A 10 1.66 -3.33 -0.89
N GLY A 11 0.71 -2.85 -0.09
CA GLY A 11 0.08 -3.59 1.00
C GLY A 11 -1.20 -4.27 0.51
N LEU A 12 -1.37 -5.53 0.88
CA LEU A 12 -2.56 -6.32 0.61
C LEU A 12 -3.06 -6.92 1.91
N ASP A 13 -4.28 -6.56 2.32
CA ASP A 13 -4.97 -7.13 3.47
C ASP A 13 -6.19 -7.91 2.96
N ILE A 14 -6.28 -9.17 3.38
CA ILE A 14 -7.32 -10.10 2.94
C ILE A 14 -8.14 -10.49 4.18
N GLY A 15 -9.30 -9.87 4.30
CA GLY A 15 -10.31 -10.24 5.29
C GLY A 15 -11.35 -11.18 4.72
N SER A 16 -12.17 -11.75 5.60
CA SER A 16 -13.27 -12.65 5.23
C SER A 16 -14.36 -11.99 4.35
N TYR A 17 -14.48 -10.66 4.41
CA TYR A 17 -15.54 -9.92 3.70
C TYR A 17 -14.99 -8.99 2.61
N SER A 18 -13.75 -8.54 2.74
CA SER A 18 -13.18 -7.55 1.85
C SER A 18 -11.67 -7.70 1.71
N ILE A 19 -11.19 -7.31 0.54
CA ILE A 19 -9.78 -7.14 0.24
C ILE A 19 -9.48 -5.63 0.24
N LYS A 20 -8.37 -5.25 0.86
CA LYS A 20 -7.86 -3.87 0.84
C LYS A 20 -6.48 -3.86 0.19
N LEU A 21 -6.30 -2.95 -0.75
CA LEU A 21 -5.06 -2.70 -1.48
C LEU A 21 -4.56 -1.30 -1.15
N VAL A 22 -3.27 -1.18 -0.89
CA VAL A 22 -2.65 0.06 -0.45
C VAL A 22 -1.35 0.26 -1.21
N GLU A 23 -1.17 1.42 -1.83
CA GLU A 23 0.11 1.83 -2.41
C GLU A 23 0.72 2.92 -1.54
N ILE A 24 1.95 2.68 -1.08
CA ILE A 24 2.68 3.56 -0.18
C ILE A 24 3.98 4.01 -0.86
N ASP A 25 4.21 5.32 -0.83
CA ASP A 25 5.51 5.90 -1.17
C ASP A 25 6.35 6.06 0.11
N ASN A 26 7.58 5.53 0.08
CA ASN A 26 8.50 5.61 1.20
C ASN A 26 9.49 6.75 0.96
N SER A 27 9.27 7.87 1.65
CA SER A 27 10.10 9.06 1.53
C SER A 27 10.98 9.26 2.77
N LYS A 28 11.98 10.15 2.68
CA LYS A 28 12.78 10.56 3.86
C LYS A 28 11.94 11.18 4.98
N LYS A 29 10.71 11.62 4.69
CA LYS A 29 9.77 12.20 5.67
C LYS A 29 8.80 11.17 6.25
N GLY A 30 8.95 9.89 5.89
CA GLY A 30 8.08 8.79 6.30
C GLY A 30 7.30 8.18 5.14
N MET A 31 6.36 7.31 5.51
CA MET A 31 5.46 6.61 4.60
C MET A 31 4.25 7.47 4.27
N ILE A 32 3.99 7.67 2.98
CA ILE A 32 2.85 8.45 2.49
C ILE A 32 1.92 7.48 1.76
N LEU A 33 0.65 7.47 2.17
CA LEU A 33 -0.41 6.76 1.45
C LEU A 33 -0.65 7.46 0.10
N LYS A 34 -0.40 6.75 -1.00
CA LYS A 34 -0.57 7.29 -2.35
C LYS A 34 -1.90 6.86 -2.95
N ASN A 35 -2.21 5.57 -2.91
CA ASN A 35 -3.47 5.01 -3.38
C ASN A 35 -4.04 4.02 -2.35
N PHE A 36 -5.37 3.97 -2.29
CA PHE A 36 -6.12 3.03 -1.46
C PHE A 36 -7.31 2.50 -2.27
N GLY A 37 -7.51 1.18 -2.23
CA GLY A 37 -8.65 0.52 -2.85
C GLY A 37 -9.21 -0.55 -1.94
N THR A 38 -10.53 -0.76 -2.00
CA THR A 38 -11.18 -1.87 -1.31
C THR A 38 -12.21 -2.50 -2.23
N ILE A 39 -12.32 -3.82 -2.17
CA ILE A 39 -13.36 -4.58 -2.84
C ILE A 39 -13.95 -5.57 -1.84
N GLY A 40 -15.26 -5.62 -1.75
CA GLY A 40 -16.00 -6.50 -0.85
C GLY A 40 -17.00 -7.38 -1.62
N LEU A 41 -17.50 -8.40 -0.95
CA LEU A 41 -18.61 -9.24 -1.39
C LEU A 41 -19.97 -8.56 -1.20
#